data_AF-A0A1X6Y3I3-F1
#
_entry.id   AF-A0A1X6Y3I3-F1
#
_cell.length_a   1.000
_cell.length_b   1.000
_cell.length_c   1.000
_cell.angle_alpha   90.00
_cell.angle_beta   90.00
_cell.angle_gamma   90.00
#
_symmetry.space_group_name_H-M   'P 1'
#
loop_
_entity.id
_entity.type
_entity.pdbx_description
1 polymer ?
#
loop_
_entity_poly.entity_id
_entity_poly.type
_entity_poly.pdbx_seq_one_letter_code
_entity_poly.pdbx_strand_id
1 'polypeptide(L)'
;MVPKGWRVKYLHRRKLFFLHVPKCAGMSLRSALTIPGETDFGPLADDLGLSPEEAERVTERGNGFDHPVLGRIHPAHLPLAAIRSELPRTWRALSEARPFAVVRAPRDRFVSALMQRLKEFRDAGAISADDPLVRREASAVCDWLSARDRFTDIEFVHFTRQVDYVDTPDGTRLCTVFPVEDMRALVDWIEAESGLTIEVAHTHSRRQPTRWSKSLQPAARFVGRRLLPRPVKAALHPLWMNSAAFTDAAQSYRDVDFGPDVEAFIADYYAADARLHSEALRRRPTPAATARASVQT
;
A
#
# COMPACT_ATOMS: atom_id res chain seq x y z
N MET A 1 18.71 19.02 -2.08
CA MET A 1 17.91 17.91 -1.50
C MET A 1 16.49 18.07 -2.00
N VAL A 2 16.08 17.29 -3.00
CA VAL A 2 14.69 17.26 -3.46
C VAL A 2 13.88 16.43 -2.45
N PRO A 3 12.71 16.88 -1.97
CA PRO A 3 11.89 16.07 -1.08
C PRO A 3 11.42 14.82 -1.81
N LYS A 4 11.59 13.65 -1.18
CA LYS A 4 11.01 12.38 -1.64
C LYS A 4 9.48 12.46 -1.49
N GLY A 5 8.81 13.02 -2.49
CA GLY A 5 7.36 12.86 -2.68
C GLY A 5 7.10 11.50 -3.34
N TRP A 6 6.32 10.67 -2.68
CA TRP A 6 5.78 9.41 -3.23
C TRP A 6 4.65 9.81 -4.23
N ARG A 7 3.95 8.95 -5.02
CA ARG A 7 2.93 9.42 -6.03
C ARG A 7 1.82 8.38 -6.34
N VAL A 8 0.50 8.66 -6.33
CA VAL A 8 -0.51 7.84 -7.08
C VAL A 8 -0.33 8.07 -8.57
N LYS A 9 -0.57 7.04 -9.40
CA LYS A 9 0.01 7.02 -10.75
C LYS A 9 -0.95 6.61 -11.81
N TYR A 10 -1.46 7.63 -12.47
CA TYR A 10 -1.88 7.51 -13.85
C TYR A 10 -0.73 7.93 -14.76
N LEU A 11 -0.23 6.99 -15.57
CA LEU A 11 0.73 7.26 -16.63
C LEU A 11 -0.04 7.37 -17.95
N HIS A 12 -0.63 8.54 -18.19
CA HIS A 12 -1.56 8.77 -19.29
C HIS A 12 -1.02 8.30 -20.65
N ARG A 13 0.22 8.69 -20.99
CA ARG A 13 0.88 8.35 -22.26
C ARG A 13 1.06 6.85 -22.47
N ARG A 14 1.09 6.07 -21.40
CA ARG A 14 1.25 4.62 -21.39
C ARG A 14 -0.07 3.87 -21.17
N LYS A 15 -1.16 4.59 -20.92
CA LYS A 15 -2.45 4.05 -20.51
C LYS A 15 -2.31 3.06 -19.36
N LEU A 16 -1.48 3.38 -18.36
CA LEU A 16 -1.33 2.58 -17.14
C LEU A 16 -1.92 3.33 -15.96
N PHE A 17 -2.66 2.63 -15.11
CA PHE A 17 -3.21 3.19 -13.89
C PHE A 17 -2.89 2.27 -12.70
N PHE A 18 -2.03 2.72 -11.80
CA PHE A 18 -1.76 1.96 -10.58
C PHE A 18 -2.78 2.29 -9.50
N LEU A 19 -3.65 1.34 -9.19
CA LEU A 19 -4.56 1.43 -8.05
C LEU A 19 -3.85 0.96 -6.78
N HIS A 20 -3.62 1.91 -5.89
CA HIS A 20 -2.85 1.67 -4.68
C HIS A 20 -3.72 1.06 -3.57
N VAL A 21 -3.74 -0.27 -3.53
CA VAL A 21 -4.26 -1.01 -2.38
C VAL A 21 -3.36 -0.75 -1.17
N PRO A 22 -3.92 -0.26 -0.04
CA PRO A 22 -3.15 -0.03 1.17
C PRO A 22 -2.33 -1.24 1.62
N LYS A 23 -1.11 -0.95 2.08
CA LYS A 23 -0.20 -1.92 2.73
C LYS A 23 0.22 -3.13 1.87
N CYS A 24 0.01 -3.06 0.55
CA CYS A 24 0.43 -4.08 -0.42
C CYS A 24 1.68 -3.66 -1.20
N ALA A 25 2.73 -3.25 -0.48
CA ALA A 25 4.01 -2.79 -1.06
C ALA A 25 3.94 -1.61 -2.06
N GLY A 26 2.82 -0.90 -2.13
CA GLY A 26 2.66 0.15 -3.14
C GLY A 26 3.64 1.32 -3.02
N MET A 27 4.32 1.54 -1.89
CA MET A 27 5.40 2.54 -1.83
C MET A 27 6.56 2.21 -2.78
N SER A 28 7.09 0.97 -2.77
CA SER A 28 8.16 0.56 -3.69
C SER A 28 7.74 0.73 -5.14
N LEU A 29 6.53 0.27 -5.46
CA LEU A 29 6.00 0.33 -6.81
C LEU A 29 5.77 1.78 -7.27
N ARG A 30 5.21 2.64 -6.41
CA ARG A 30 5.07 4.07 -6.69
C ARG A 30 6.45 4.70 -6.96
N SER A 31 7.46 4.38 -6.15
CA SER A 31 8.82 4.88 -6.40
C SER A 31 9.33 4.47 -7.78
N ALA A 32 9.18 3.20 -8.14
CA ALA A 32 9.63 2.64 -9.42
C ALA A 32 8.90 3.25 -10.63
N LEU A 33 7.63 3.61 -10.46
CA LEU A 33 6.80 4.23 -11.50
C LEU A 33 6.95 5.78 -11.54
N THR A 34 7.88 6.38 -10.79
CA THR A 34 8.10 7.85 -10.83
C THR A 34 8.93 8.23 -12.03
N ILE A 35 8.23 8.52 -13.12
CA ILE A 35 8.84 9.01 -14.36
C ILE A 35 8.53 10.51 -14.48
N PRO A 36 9.56 11.37 -14.52
CA PRO A 36 9.37 12.81 -14.71
C PRO A 36 8.53 13.12 -15.96
N GLY A 37 7.49 13.94 -15.79
CA GLY A 37 6.63 14.40 -16.89
C GLY A 37 5.63 13.37 -17.44
N GLU A 38 5.54 12.16 -16.88
CA GLU A 38 4.57 11.15 -17.33
C GLU A 38 3.40 10.92 -16.36
N THR A 39 3.56 11.25 -15.08
CA THR A 39 2.46 11.14 -14.11
C THR A 39 1.47 12.26 -14.31
N ASP A 40 0.20 11.91 -14.49
CA ASP A 40 -0.89 12.85 -14.69
C ASP A 40 -1.84 12.84 -13.49
N PHE A 41 -1.97 14.00 -12.83
CA PHE A 41 -2.92 14.23 -11.74
C PHE A 41 -4.14 15.03 -12.19
N GLY A 42 -4.22 15.45 -13.46
CA GLY A 42 -5.29 16.29 -13.99
C GLY A 42 -6.70 15.76 -13.68
N PRO A 43 -7.01 14.48 -13.97
CA PRO A 43 -8.34 13.92 -13.68
C PRO A 43 -8.72 14.02 -12.20
N LEU A 44 -7.78 13.70 -11.31
CA LEU A 44 -8.01 13.78 -9.86
C LEU A 44 -8.10 15.23 -9.39
N ALA A 45 -7.23 16.11 -9.90
CA ALA A 45 -7.21 17.52 -9.56
C ALA A 45 -8.53 18.19 -9.90
N ASP A 46 -9.05 17.90 -11.09
CA ASP A 46 -10.34 18.39 -11.55
C ASP A 46 -11.50 17.94 -10.66
N ASP A 47 -11.53 16.65 -10.28
CA ASP A 47 -12.59 16.12 -9.42
C ASP A 47 -12.50 16.67 -7.99
N LEU A 48 -11.28 16.97 -7.50
CA LEU A 48 -11.04 17.55 -6.17
C LEU A 48 -11.13 19.08 -6.15
N GLY A 49 -11.27 19.75 -7.29
CA GLY A 49 -11.24 21.21 -7.39
C GLY A 49 -9.89 21.84 -7.03
N LEU A 50 -8.79 21.15 -7.38
CA LEU A 50 -7.41 21.52 -7.05
C LEU A 50 -6.59 21.78 -8.33
N SER A 51 -5.43 22.43 -8.18
CA SER A 51 -4.39 22.36 -9.22
C SER A 51 -3.78 20.94 -9.28
N PRO A 52 -3.20 20.51 -10.43
CA PRO A 52 -2.48 19.24 -10.51
C PRO A 52 -1.36 19.09 -9.45
N GLU A 53 -0.65 20.17 -9.14
CA GLU A 53 0.39 20.19 -8.11
C GLU A 53 -0.19 20.09 -6.70
N GLU A 54 -1.36 20.66 -6.46
CA GLU A 54 -2.09 20.52 -5.20
C GLU A 54 -2.61 19.10 -5.02
N ALA A 55 -3.23 18.54 -6.04
CA ALA A 55 -3.71 17.16 -6.08
C ALA A 55 -2.57 16.18 -5.82
N GLU A 56 -1.40 16.40 -6.44
CA GLU A 56 -0.18 15.67 -6.10
C GLU A 56 0.13 15.83 -4.61
N ARG A 57 0.29 17.05 -4.09
CA ARG A 57 0.67 17.26 -2.68
C ARG A 57 -0.27 16.58 -1.68
N VAL A 58 -1.59 16.68 -1.85
CA VAL A 58 -2.56 16.09 -0.91
C VAL A 58 -2.59 14.56 -0.98
N THR A 59 -2.36 14.01 -2.16
CA THR A 59 -2.25 12.55 -2.37
C THR A 59 -1.03 11.97 -1.66
N GLU A 60 0.01 12.78 -1.45
CA GLU A 60 1.32 12.30 -0.98
C GLU A 60 1.65 12.56 0.47
N ARG A 61 1.13 13.63 1.04
CA ARG A 61 1.46 13.99 2.42
C ARG A 61 0.78 13.07 3.44
N GLY A 62 -0.30 12.40 3.06
CA GLY A 62 -1.06 11.52 3.95
C GLY A 62 -1.77 12.22 5.11
N ASN A 63 -1.78 13.55 5.13
CA ASN A 63 -2.46 14.35 6.17
C ASN A 63 -3.98 14.44 5.97
N GLY A 64 -4.48 13.83 4.90
CA GLY A 64 -5.87 13.85 4.47
C GLY A 64 -6.27 15.08 3.68
N PHE A 65 -7.43 14.95 3.04
CA PHE A 65 -8.11 15.98 2.28
C PHE A 65 -9.59 15.98 2.69
N ASP A 66 -10.15 17.14 2.98
CA ASP A 66 -11.56 17.27 3.34
C ASP A 66 -12.41 17.36 2.07
N HIS A 67 -13.04 16.25 1.70
CA HIS A 67 -13.93 16.15 0.56
C HIS A 67 -15.39 16.43 0.99
N PRO A 68 -16.17 17.20 0.21
CA PRO A 68 -17.53 17.60 0.60
C PRO A 68 -18.48 16.44 0.88
N VAL A 69 -18.37 15.35 0.10
CA VAL A 69 -19.21 14.14 0.25
C VAL A 69 -18.51 13.03 1.06
N LEU A 70 -17.30 12.63 0.66
CA LEU A 70 -16.54 11.53 1.28
C LEU A 70 -15.94 11.84 2.67
N GLY A 71 -16.09 13.07 3.16
CA GLY A 71 -15.46 13.52 4.40
C GLY A 71 -13.94 13.60 4.29
N ARG A 72 -13.23 13.39 5.40
CA ARG A 72 -11.76 13.46 5.43
C ARG A 72 -11.14 12.18 4.88
N ILE A 73 -10.64 12.25 3.65
CA ILE A 73 -10.11 11.12 2.88
C ILE A 73 -8.60 11.15 2.75
N HIS A 74 -8.01 10.01 2.40
CA HIS A 74 -6.67 9.93 1.84
C HIS A 74 -6.77 9.67 0.32
N PRO A 75 -6.53 10.65 -0.57
CA PRO A 75 -6.78 10.49 -2.01
C PRO A 75 -6.05 9.30 -2.65
N ALA A 76 -4.89 8.89 -2.11
CA ALA A 76 -4.18 7.71 -2.60
C ALA A 76 -4.85 6.35 -2.31
N HIS A 77 -5.88 6.30 -1.49
CA HIS A 77 -6.45 5.07 -0.92
C HIS A 77 -7.95 4.97 -1.14
N LEU A 78 -8.46 5.53 -2.24
CA LEU A 78 -9.88 5.52 -2.55
C LEU A 78 -10.32 4.18 -3.18
N PRO A 79 -11.34 3.51 -2.62
CA PRO A 79 -11.93 2.32 -3.23
C PRO A 79 -12.67 2.65 -4.52
N LEU A 80 -12.86 1.67 -5.41
CA LEU A 80 -13.51 1.86 -6.72
C LEU A 80 -14.93 2.42 -6.60
N ALA A 81 -15.67 2.02 -5.57
CA ALA A 81 -17.01 2.53 -5.32
C ALA A 81 -17.01 4.06 -5.11
N ALA A 82 -16.07 4.59 -4.33
CA ALA A 82 -15.94 6.01 -4.06
C ALA A 82 -15.43 6.78 -5.30
N ILE A 83 -14.47 6.21 -6.03
CA ILE A 83 -13.99 6.81 -7.29
C ILE A 83 -15.15 6.90 -8.30
N ARG A 84 -15.95 5.84 -8.44
CA ARG A 84 -17.07 5.81 -9.39
C ARG A 84 -18.17 6.81 -9.05
N SER A 85 -18.49 7.01 -7.77
CA SER A 85 -19.59 7.90 -7.37
C SER A 85 -19.18 9.37 -7.33
N GLU A 86 -17.99 9.68 -6.81
CA GLU A 86 -17.61 11.07 -6.53
C GLU A 86 -16.53 11.64 -7.46
N LEU A 87 -15.77 10.80 -8.17
CA LEU A 87 -14.62 11.21 -8.97
C LEU A 87 -14.78 10.80 -10.45
N PRO A 88 -15.74 11.38 -11.19
CA PRO A 88 -16.11 10.93 -12.53
C PRO A 88 -14.97 11.06 -13.57
N ARG A 89 -14.11 12.08 -13.48
CA ARG A 89 -12.98 12.23 -14.42
C ARG A 89 -11.90 11.21 -14.12
N THR A 90 -11.62 10.97 -12.85
CA THR A 90 -10.71 9.92 -12.38
C THR A 90 -11.22 8.54 -12.77
N TRP A 91 -12.52 8.28 -12.61
CA TRP A 91 -13.17 7.04 -13.04
C TRP A 91 -13.02 6.80 -14.54
N ARG A 92 -13.20 7.84 -15.36
CA ARG A 92 -12.98 7.77 -16.82
C ARG A 92 -11.52 7.43 -17.14
N ALA A 93 -10.56 8.15 -16.56
CA ALA A 93 -9.13 7.91 -16.78
C ALA A 93 -8.72 6.48 -16.39
N LEU A 94 -9.27 5.96 -15.29
CA LEU A 94 -9.07 4.58 -14.84
C LEU A 94 -9.67 3.57 -15.81
N SER A 95 -10.91 3.79 -16.26
CA SER A 95 -11.65 2.88 -17.16
C SER A 95 -11.07 2.82 -18.58
N GLU A 96 -10.43 3.89 -19.03
CA GLU A 96 -9.78 3.99 -20.35
C GLU A 96 -8.31 3.52 -20.34
N ALA A 97 -7.76 3.28 -19.14
CA ALA A 97 -6.41 2.78 -18.95
C ALA A 97 -6.38 1.24 -18.82
N ARG A 98 -5.19 0.72 -18.57
CA ARG A 98 -4.95 -0.63 -18.07
C ARG A 98 -4.67 -0.53 -16.57
N PRO A 99 -5.72 -0.62 -15.73
CA PRO A 99 -5.54 -0.51 -14.30
C PRO A 99 -4.96 -1.80 -13.74
N PHE A 100 -4.07 -1.65 -12.76
CA PHE A 100 -3.47 -2.79 -12.08
C PHE A 100 -3.27 -2.49 -10.60
N ALA A 101 -3.21 -3.57 -9.81
CA ALA A 101 -3.08 -3.51 -8.37
C ALA A 101 -2.15 -4.60 -7.85
N VAL A 102 -1.58 -4.36 -6.67
CA VAL A 102 -0.84 -5.36 -5.91
C VAL A 102 -1.65 -5.73 -4.68
N VAL A 103 -1.75 -7.02 -4.40
CA VAL A 103 -2.48 -7.58 -3.26
C VAL A 103 -1.55 -8.38 -2.36
N ARG A 104 -1.99 -8.62 -1.13
CA ARG A 104 -1.25 -9.34 -0.09
C ARG A 104 -2.17 -10.28 0.69
N ALA A 105 -1.61 -11.32 1.27
CA ALA A 105 -2.30 -12.17 2.25
C ALA A 105 -3.03 -11.29 3.31
N PRO A 106 -4.35 -11.48 3.54
CA PRO A 106 -5.13 -10.53 4.32
C PRO A 106 -4.64 -10.31 5.74
N ARG A 107 -4.26 -11.38 6.44
CA ARG A 107 -3.74 -11.31 7.80
C ARG A 107 -2.47 -10.45 7.89
N ASP A 108 -1.52 -10.68 6.99
CA ASP A 108 -0.28 -9.89 6.94
C ASP A 108 -0.55 -8.41 6.58
N ARG A 109 -1.55 -8.16 5.73
CA ARG A 109 -2.01 -6.81 5.40
C ARG A 109 -2.61 -6.13 6.64
N PHE A 110 -3.46 -6.83 7.39
CA PHE A 110 -4.10 -6.35 8.62
C PHE A 110 -3.07 -5.95 9.67
N VAL A 111 -2.08 -6.81 9.96
CA VAL A 111 -0.98 -6.47 10.88
C VAL A 111 -0.25 -5.20 10.40
N SER A 112 0.03 -5.10 9.10
CA SER A 112 0.71 -3.93 8.54
C SER A 112 -0.12 -2.64 8.64
N ALA A 113 -1.45 -2.72 8.46
CA ALA A 113 -2.38 -1.61 8.62
C ALA A 113 -2.48 -1.19 10.09
N LEU A 114 -2.56 -2.14 11.01
CA LEU A 114 -2.59 -1.91 12.46
C LEU A 114 -1.34 -1.18 12.95
N MET A 115 -0.16 -1.64 12.55
CA MET A 115 1.10 -0.97 12.89
C MET A 115 1.17 0.45 12.32
N GLN A 116 0.59 0.68 11.15
CA GLN A 116 0.52 2.02 10.56
C GLN A 116 -0.42 2.93 11.36
N ARG A 117 -1.60 2.43 11.72
CA ARG A 117 -2.59 3.17 12.52
C ARG A 117 -2.04 3.54 13.89
N LEU A 118 -1.42 2.60 14.58
CA LEU A 118 -0.77 2.84 15.88
C LEU A 118 0.25 3.97 15.79
N LYS A 119 1.06 3.97 14.73
CA LYS A 119 2.07 5.00 14.49
C LYS A 119 1.46 6.36 14.18
N GLU A 120 0.42 6.42 13.34
CA GLU A 120 -0.11 7.68 12.79
C GLU A 120 -1.17 8.34 13.67
N PHE A 121 -2.00 7.55 14.35
CA PHE A 121 -3.22 8.05 15.03
C PHE A 121 -3.25 7.75 16.53
N ARG A 122 -2.26 7.02 17.05
CA ARG A 122 -2.18 6.67 18.48
C ARG A 122 -0.87 7.13 19.14
N ASP A 123 -0.06 7.93 18.43
CA ASP A 123 1.28 8.38 18.84
C ASP A 123 2.16 7.26 19.39
N ALA A 124 1.86 6.05 18.94
CA ALA A 124 2.35 4.83 19.49
C ALA A 124 3.65 4.55 18.71
N GLY A 125 4.77 5.04 19.25
CA GLY A 125 6.05 5.18 18.54
C GLY A 125 6.63 3.88 17.96
N ALA A 126 7.84 3.49 18.36
CA ALA A 126 8.40 2.21 17.92
C ALA A 126 7.84 1.08 18.79
N ILE A 127 6.65 0.59 18.46
CA ILE A 127 6.00 -0.52 19.16
C ILE A 127 6.36 -1.84 18.49
N SER A 128 6.57 -2.88 19.30
CA SER A 128 6.73 -4.24 18.80
C SER A 128 5.39 -4.94 18.67
N ALA A 129 5.30 -5.87 17.73
CA ALA A 129 4.04 -6.48 17.36
C ALA A 129 3.41 -7.35 18.48
N ASP A 130 4.18 -7.73 19.50
CA ASP A 130 3.77 -8.47 20.70
C ASP A 130 3.34 -7.57 21.88
N ASP A 131 3.24 -6.25 21.69
CA ASP A 131 2.78 -5.33 22.74
C ASP A 131 1.27 -5.51 23.01
N PRO A 132 0.82 -5.59 24.28
CA PRO A 132 -0.60 -5.70 24.62
C PRO A 132 -1.50 -4.62 23.98
N LEU A 133 -0.94 -3.44 23.69
CA LEU A 133 -1.64 -2.37 22.97
C LEU A 133 -2.04 -2.80 21.56
N VAL A 134 -1.23 -3.62 20.89
CA VAL A 134 -1.51 -4.13 19.55
C VAL A 134 -2.79 -4.96 19.55
N ARG A 135 -2.94 -5.88 20.52
CA ARG A 135 -4.14 -6.72 20.63
C ARG A 135 -5.39 -5.92 20.99
N ARG A 136 -5.27 -4.93 21.89
CA ARG A 136 -6.39 -4.03 22.22
C ARG A 136 -6.82 -3.20 21.02
N GLU A 137 -5.88 -2.60 20.29
CA GLU A 137 -6.20 -1.82 19.10
C GLU A 137 -6.76 -2.71 17.98
N ALA A 138 -6.26 -3.94 17.82
CA ALA A 138 -6.80 -4.89 16.85
C ALA A 138 -8.28 -5.18 17.14
N SER A 139 -8.64 -5.42 18.40
CA SER A 139 -10.03 -5.65 18.82
C SER A 139 -10.91 -4.42 18.53
N ALA A 140 -10.45 -3.22 18.91
CA ALA A 140 -11.17 -1.97 18.66
C ALA A 140 -11.37 -1.69 17.15
N VAL A 141 -10.40 -2.04 16.32
CA VAL A 141 -10.52 -1.96 14.85
C VAL A 141 -11.57 -2.96 14.35
N CYS A 142 -11.57 -4.21 14.83
CA CYS A 142 -12.57 -5.21 14.44
C CYS A 142 -13.99 -4.74 14.81
N ASP A 143 -14.19 -4.18 16.01
CA ASP A 143 -15.47 -3.63 16.44
C ASP A 143 -15.92 -2.48 15.53
N TRP A 144 -14.99 -1.57 15.18
CA TRP A 144 -15.29 -0.44 14.30
C TRP A 144 -15.67 -0.87 12.88
N LEU A 145 -14.95 -1.87 12.34
CA LEU A 145 -15.20 -2.45 11.02
C LEU A 145 -16.48 -3.27 10.99
N SER A 146 -16.82 -3.99 12.06
CA SER A 146 -18.06 -4.80 12.13
C SER A 146 -19.32 -3.95 12.00
N ALA A 147 -19.25 -2.67 12.38
CA ALA A 147 -20.36 -1.73 12.29
C ALA A 147 -20.50 -1.04 10.91
N ARG A 148 -19.62 -1.34 9.94
CA ARG A 148 -19.51 -0.59 8.66
C ARG A 148 -19.19 -1.52 7.50
N ASP A 149 -19.89 -1.35 6.38
CA ASP A 149 -19.57 -2.10 5.15
C ASP A 149 -18.51 -1.39 4.29
N ARG A 150 -18.74 -0.12 3.95
CA ARG A 150 -17.82 0.70 3.13
C ARG A 150 -17.54 2.03 3.81
N PHE A 151 -16.29 2.48 3.70
CA PHE A 151 -15.84 3.72 4.32
C PHE A 151 -14.64 4.30 3.58
N THR A 152 -14.41 5.60 3.81
CA THR A 152 -13.24 6.36 3.32
C THR A 152 -12.52 7.10 4.44
N ASP A 153 -12.90 6.84 5.70
CA ASP A 153 -12.29 7.44 6.89
C ASP A 153 -10.78 7.27 6.89
N ILE A 154 -10.05 8.37 6.86
CA ILE A 154 -8.58 8.36 6.80
C ILE A 154 -7.92 7.48 7.87
N GLU A 155 -8.53 7.42 9.05
CA GLU A 155 -8.07 6.65 10.19
C GLU A 155 -8.13 5.14 9.97
N PHE A 156 -9.07 4.67 9.16
CA PHE A 156 -9.35 3.26 8.94
C PHE A 156 -9.12 2.82 7.49
N VAL A 157 -8.82 3.74 6.57
CA VAL A 157 -8.69 3.47 5.13
C VAL A 157 -7.70 2.34 4.80
N HIS A 158 -6.70 2.10 5.64
CA HIS A 158 -5.76 1.00 5.47
C HIS A 158 -6.38 -0.41 5.68
N PHE A 159 -7.57 -0.49 6.27
CA PHE A 159 -8.34 -1.71 6.53
C PHE A 159 -9.45 -1.96 5.51
N THR A 160 -9.65 -1.08 4.52
CA THR A 160 -10.57 -1.35 3.40
C THR A 160 -10.16 -2.65 2.70
N ARG A 161 -11.14 -3.49 2.35
CA ARG A 161 -10.90 -4.78 1.67
C ARG A 161 -10.21 -4.54 0.32
N GLN A 162 -9.33 -5.46 -0.06
CA GLN A 162 -8.58 -5.37 -1.32
C GLN A 162 -9.49 -5.53 -2.53
N VAL A 163 -10.54 -6.36 -2.41
CA VAL A 163 -11.57 -6.50 -3.45
C VAL A 163 -12.25 -5.17 -3.79
N ASP A 164 -12.41 -4.26 -2.83
CA ASP A 164 -13.04 -2.96 -3.05
C ASP A 164 -12.19 -2.00 -3.93
N TYR A 165 -10.93 -2.36 -4.21
CA TYR A 165 -10.03 -1.64 -5.11
C TYR A 165 -9.90 -2.28 -6.50
N VAL A 166 -10.31 -3.54 -6.68
CA VAL A 166 -10.06 -4.29 -7.92
C VAL A 166 -11.33 -4.75 -8.61
N ASP A 167 -12.40 -4.96 -7.84
CA ASP A 167 -13.71 -5.36 -8.33
C ASP A 167 -14.68 -4.19 -8.23
N THR A 168 -15.47 -3.96 -9.27
CA THR A 168 -16.56 -2.98 -9.24
C THR A 168 -17.67 -3.47 -8.31
N PRO A 169 -18.59 -2.58 -7.86
CA PRO A 169 -19.70 -2.98 -6.98
C PRO A 169 -20.61 -4.10 -7.52
N ASP A 170 -20.61 -4.32 -8.84
CA ASP A 170 -21.32 -5.42 -9.51
C ASP A 170 -20.52 -6.73 -9.61
N GLY A 171 -19.30 -6.77 -9.07
CA GLY A 171 -18.42 -7.94 -9.05
C GLY A 171 -17.49 -8.09 -10.26
N THR A 172 -17.47 -7.13 -11.19
CA THR A 172 -16.58 -7.18 -12.36
C THR A 172 -15.14 -6.81 -11.99
N ARG A 173 -14.18 -7.69 -12.30
CA ARG A 173 -12.74 -7.40 -12.12
C ARG A 173 -12.30 -6.32 -13.10
N LEU A 174 -11.92 -5.16 -12.58
CA LEU A 174 -11.42 -4.03 -13.36
C LEU A 174 -9.90 -4.09 -13.53
N CYS A 175 -9.18 -4.58 -12.52
CA CYS A 175 -7.71 -4.57 -12.51
C CYS A 175 -7.04 -5.88 -12.88
N THR A 176 -5.88 -5.78 -13.52
CA THR A 176 -4.88 -6.86 -13.47
C THR A 176 -4.27 -6.88 -12.06
N VAL A 177 -4.25 -8.05 -11.41
CA VAL A 177 -3.90 -8.18 -10.00
C VAL A 177 -2.66 -9.05 -9.84
N PHE A 178 -1.69 -8.55 -9.06
CA PHE A 178 -0.45 -9.25 -8.77
C PHE A 178 -0.29 -9.45 -7.26
N PRO A 179 0.17 -10.63 -6.81
CA PRO A 179 0.51 -10.82 -5.41
C PRO A 179 1.84 -10.12 -5.10
N VAL A 180 1.98 -9.57 -3.88
CA VAL A 180 3.25 -8.94 -3.43
C VAL A 180 4.42 -9.93 -3.43
N GLU A 181 4.12 -11.23 -3.36
CA GLU A 181 5.06 -12.33 -3.44
C GLU A 181 5.67 -12.51 -4.84
N ASP A 182 5.03 -12.00 -5.90
CA ASP A 182 5.51 -12.12 -7.29
C ASP A 182 5.58 -10.76 -8.00
N MET A 183 6.42 -9.86 -7.48
CA MET A 183 6.67 -8.57 -8.11
C MET A 183 7.35 -8.69 -9.48
N ARG A 184 8.01 -9.81 -9.77
CA ARG A 184 8.62 -10.06 -11.08
C ARG A 184 7.54 -10.16 -12.16
N ALA A 185 6.50 -10.96 -11.91
CA ALA A 185 5.36 -11.07 -12.80
C ALA A 185 4.70 -9.71 -13.12
N LEU A 186 4.65 -8.81 -12.14
CA LEU A 186 4.20 -7.44 -12.35
C LEU A 186 5.14 -6.64 -13.26
N VAL A 187 6.45 -6.69 -13.03
CA VAL A 187 7.44 -5.97 -13.84
C VAL A 187 7.39 -6.45 -15.28
N ASP A 188 7.39 -7.77 -15.49
CA ASP A 188 7.31 -8.39 -16.82
C ASP A 188 6.00 -7.95 -17.55
N TRP A 189 4.88 -7.88 -16.83
CA TRP A 189 3.61 -7.39 -17.39
C TRP A 189 3.64 -5.90 -17.75
N ILE A 190 4.22 -5.04 -16.88
CA ILE A 190 4.33 -3.60 -17.16
C ILE A 190 5.18 -3.36 -18.41
N GLU A 191 6.30 -4.07 -18.53
CA GLU A 191 7.16 -3.98 -19.70
C GLU A 191 6.43 -4.43 -20.97
N ALA A 192 5.73 -5.57 -20.91
CA ALA A 192 4.96 -6.09 -22.04
C ALA A 192 3.82 -5.14 -22.48
N GLU A 193 3.08 -4.56 -21.55
CA GLU A 193 1.92 -3.73 -21.86
C GLU A 193 2.27 -2.29 -22.26
N SER A 194 3.38 -1.76 -21.75
CA SER A 194 3.69 -0.33 -21.86
C SER A 194 5.08 0.01 -22.38
N GLY A 195 5.91 -1.00 -22.64
CA GLY A 195 7.33 -0.83 -22.98
C GLY A 195 8.14 -0.16 -21.88
N LEU A 196 7.64 -0.13 -20.64
CA LEU A 196 8.31 0.50 -19.51
C LEU A 196 9.05 -0.55 -18.69
N THR A 197 10.37 -0.50 -18.71
CA THR A 197 11.20 -1.26 -17.78
C THR A 197 11.28 -0.50 -16.46
N ILE A 198 10.88 -1.15 -15.37
CA ILE A 198 11.00 -0.61 -14.01
C ILE A 198 11.84 -1.51 -13.13
N GLU A 199 12.55 -0.91 -12.17
CA GLU A 199 13.22 -1.65 -11.10
C GLU A 199 12.46 -1.44 -9.79
N VAL A 200 11.79 -2.49 -9.33
CA VAL A 200 11.13 -2.46 -8.02
C VAL A 200 12.11 -2.96 -6.98
N ALA A 201 12.64 -2.04 -6.17
CA ALA A 201 13.55 -2.39 -5.11
C ALA A 201 12.87 -3.38 -4.12
N HIS A 202 13.47 -4.56 -3.94
CA HIS A 202 13.05 -5.60 -2.99
C HIS A 202 13.27 -5.22 -1.51
N THR A 203 13.63 -3.96 -1.21
CA THR A 203 14.13 -3.49 0.09
C THR A 203 13.05 -3.22 1.14
N HIS A 204 12.05 -4.08 1.23
CA HIS A 204 11.00 -3.99 2.24
C HIS A 204 10.93 -5.16 3.22
N SER A 205 12.06 -5.83 3.45
CA SER A 205 12.29 -6.37 4.79
C SER A 205 12.42 -5.18 5.75
N ARG A 206 11.29 -4.63 6.25
CA ARG A 206 11.32 -3.66 7.35
C ARG A 206 12.02 -4.37 8.48
N ARG A 207 13.28 -4.04 8.77
CA ARG A 207 13.98 -4.80 9.80
C ARG A 207 13.56 -4.31 11.18
N GLN A 208 13.05 -5.22 12.00
CA GLN A 208 12.69 -4.96 13.39
C GLN A 208 13.68 -5.61 14.34
N PRO A 209 13.87 -5.03 15.54
CA PRO A 209 14.78 -5.59 16.53
C PRO A 209 14.33 -7.01 16.90
N THR A 210 15.27 -7.95 16.94
CA THR A 210 15.03 -9.30 17.45
C THR A 210 14.66 -9.26 18.94
N ARG A 211 13.91 -10.26 19.43
CA ARG A 211 13.44 -10.30 20.83
C ARG A 211 14.58 -10.09 21.85
N TRP A 212 15.74 -10.69 21.62
CA TRP A 212 16.89 -10.57 22.54
C TRP A 212 17.56 -9.19 22.50
N SER A 213 17.46 -8.45 21.39
CA SER A 213 18.07 -7.11 21.25
C SER A 213 17.16 -5.98 21.76
N LYS A 214 15.89 -6.28 22.08
CA LYS A 214 14.90 -5.30 22.56
C LYS A 214 15.35 -4.57 23.83
N SER A 215 15.92 -5.29 24.80
CA SER A 215 16.40 -4.72 26.07
C SER A 215 17.60 -3.79 25.90
N LEU A 216 18.37 -3.96 24.82
CA LEU A 216 19.55 -3.14 24.50
C LEU A 216 19.19 -1.87 23.69
N GLN A 217 18.00 -1.82 23.10
CA GLN A 217 17.54 -0.71 22.27
C GLN A 217 17.54 0.66 22.97
N PRO A 218 17.08 0.81 24.23
CA PRO A 218 17.05 2.13 24.88
C PRO A 218 18.46 2.72 25.02
N ALA A 219 19.41 1.90 25.46
CA ALA A 219 20.81 2.28 25.58
C ALA A 219 21.44 2.59 24.21
N ALA A 220 21.23 1.72 23.22
CA ALA A 220 21.73 1.95 21.86
C ALA A 220 21.15 3.22 21.22
N ARG A 221 19.86 3.52 21.46
CA ARG A 221 19.21 4.76 21.01
C ARG A 221 19.73 5.99 21.74
N PHE A 222 20.02 5.89 23.03
CA PHE A 222 20.60 6.98 23.82
C PHE A 222 22.01 7.32 23.32
N VAL A 223 22.88 6.31 23.22
CA VAL A 223 24.25 6.44 22.68
C VAL A 223 24.21 6.96 21.25
N GLY A 224 23.36 6.37 20.42
CA GLY A 224 23.11 6.83 19.06
C GLY A 224 22.74 8.32 19.07
N ARG A 225 21.61 8.71 19.68
CA ARG A 225 21.11 10.09 19.61
C ARG A 225 22.10 11.12 20.15
N ARG A 226 22.72 10.88 21.32
CA ARG A 226 23.53 11.91 22.00
C ARG A 226 25.02 11.89 21.69
N LEU A 227 25.60 10.73 21.37
CA LEU A 227 27.06 10.60 21.35
C LEU A 227 27.65 10.48 19.94
N LEU A 228 26.85 10.05 18.95
CA LEU A 228 27.37 9.84 17.59
C LEU A 228 27.10 11.04 16.66
N PRO A 229 28.13 11.61 16.01
CA PRO A 229 27.96 12.58 14.92
C PRO A 229 27.11 12.00 13.78
N ARG A 230 26.38 12.87 13.07
CA ARG A 230 25.54 12.48 11.91
C ARG A 230 26.25 11.62 10.85
N PRO A 231 27.49 11.90 10.41
CA PRO A 231 28.16 11.05 9.42
C PRO A 231 28.48 9.65 9.95
N VAL A 232 28.85 9.53 11.24
CA VAL A 232 29.10 8.25 11.89
C VAL A 232 27.80 7.43 12.01
N LYS A 233 26.69 8.08 12.38
CA LYS A 233 25.36 7.44 12.36
C LYS A 233 25.00 6.91 10.98
N ALA A 234 25.23 7.69 9.93
CA ALA A 234 24.93 7.29 8.56
C ALA A 234 25.77 6.08 8.11
N ALA A 235 27.05 6.03 8.52
CA ALA A 235 27.94 4.91 8.22
C ALA A 235 27.61 3.64 9.01
N LEU A 236 27.20 3.77 10.28
CA LEU A 236 26.86 2.62 11.14
C LEU A 236 25.46 2.07 10.91
N HIS A 237 24.52 2.90 10.44
CA HIS A 237 23.12 2.48 10.27
C HIS A 237 22.94 1.26 9.36
N PRO A 238 23.59 1.14 8.19
CA PRO A 238 23.52 -0.07 7.37
C PRO A 238 24.06 -1.31 8.09
N LEU A 239 25.20 -1.20 8.77
CA LEU A 239 25.81 -2.31 9.52
C LEU A 239 24.91 -2.78 10.67
N TRP A 240 24.35 -1.82 11.40
CA TRP A 240 23.43 -2.07 12.51
C TRP A 240 22.14 -2.74 12.03
N MET A 241 21.53 -2.19 10.96
CA MET A 241 20.33 -2.77 10.35
C MET A 241 20.62 -4.14 9.75
N ASN A 242 21.83 -4.39 9.24
CA ASN A 242 22.21 -5.68 8.65
C ASN A 242 22.62 -6.75 9.67
N SER A 243 22.75 -6.41 10.95
CA SER A 243 23.14 -7.34 12.02
C SER A 243 22.04 -8.32 12.43
N ALA A 244 22.41 -9.40 13.13
CA ALA A 244 21.49 -10.36 13.76
C ALA A 244 20.63 -9.74 14.88
N ALA A 245 20.89 -8.49 15.28
CA ALA A 245 20.04 -7.75 16.19
C ALA A 245 18.72 -7.32 15.54
N PHE A 246 18.58 -7.44 14.21
CA PHE A 246 17.36 -7.11 13.48
C PHE A 246 16.95 -8.25 12.53
N THR A 247 15.66 -8.56 12.51
CA THR A 247 15.03 -9.55 11.60
C THR A 247 14.00 -8.86 10.70
N ASP A 248 13.56 -9.55 9.65
CA ASP A 248 12.48 -9.07 8.79
C ASP A 248 11.16 -8.98 9.57
N ALA A 249 10.52 -7.81 9.56
CA ALA A 249 9.21 -7.60 10.17
C ALA A 249 8.12 -8.48 9.53
N ALA A 250 8.28 -8.90 8.27
CA ALA A 250 7.34 -9.84 7.67
C ALA A 250 7.33 -11.19 8.41
N GLN A 251 8.47 -11.63 8.94
CA GLN A 251 8.53 -12.82 9.80
C GLN A 251 7.89 -12.55 11.17
N SER A 252 8.10 -11.36 11.75
CA SER A 252 7.50 -11.02 13.06
C SER A 252 5.99 -10.84 13.02
N TYR A 253 5.38 -10.56 11.87
CA TYR A 253 3.93 -10.42 11.73
C TYR A 253 3.17 -11.74 11.88
N ARG A 254 3.79 -12.86 11.48
CA ARG A 254 3.18 -14.19 11.64
C ARG A 254 3.10 -14.61 13.11
N ASP A 255 4.03 -14.12 13.93
CA ASP A 255 4.15 -14.47 15.34
C ASP A 255 3.24 -13.62 16.26
N VAL A 256 2.51 -12.64 15.71
CA VAL A 256 1.57 -11.83 16.48
C VAL A 256 0.37 -12.68 16.88
N ASP A 257 0.13 -12.85 18.17
CA ASP A 257 -1.07 -13.51 18.66
C ASP A 257 -2.16 -12.47 18.99
N PHE A 258 -3.19 -12.40 18.15
CA PHE A 258 -4.35 -11.54 18.39
C PHE A 258 -5.43 -12.19 19.25
N GLY A 259 -5.35 -13.50 19.50
CA GLY A 259 -6.43 -14.31 20.06
C GLY A 259 -7.48 -14.75 19.02
N PRO A 260 -8.33 -15.72 19.40
CA PRO A 260 -9.22 -16.39 18.46
C PRO A 260 -10.27 -15.48 17.83
N ASP A 261 -10.84 -14.53 18.57
CA ASP A 261 -11.93 -13.68 18.08
C ASP A 261 -11.48 -12.75 16.95
N VAL A 262 -10.29 -12.14 17.10
CA VAL A 262 -9.72 -11.25 16.07
C VAL A 262 -9.27 -12.06 14.85
N GLU A 263 -8.68 -13.23 15.04
CA GLU A 263 -8.30 -14.10 13.91
C GLU A 263 -9.52 -14.60 13.13
N ALA A 264 -10.61 -14.96 13.82
CA ALA A 264 -11.88 -15.32 13.21
C ALA A 264 -12.48 -14.13 12.43
N PHE A 265 -12.46 -12.93 13.02
CA PHE A 265 -12.91 -11.72 12.34
C PHE A 265 -12.10 -11.44 11.06
N ILE A 266 -10.76 -11.49 11.13
CA ILE A 266 -9.89 -11.29 9.97
C ILE A 266 -10.22 -12.30 8.86
N ALA A 267 -10.40 -13.57 9.23
CA ALA A 267 -10.72 -14.64 8.27
C ALA A 267 -12.06 -14.40 7.57
N ASP A 268 -13.10 -13.98 8.31
CA ASP A 268 -14.43 -13.72 7.78
C ASP A 268 -14.49 -12.41 6.96
N TYR A 269 -14.12 -11.29 7.57
CA TYR A 269 -14.18 -9.95 6.95
C TYR A 269 -13.34 -9.86 5.67
N TYR A 270 -12.21 -10.58 5.61
CA TYR A 270 -11.34 -10.62 4.43
C TYR A 270 -11.42 -11.93 3.63
N ALA A 271 -12.48 -12.72 3.76
CA ALA A 271 -12.62 -13.99 3.03
C ALA A 271 -12.52 -13.79 1.50
N ALA A 272 -13.08 -12.70 0.97
CA ALA A 272 -13.00 -12.35 -0.45
C ALA A 272 -11.56 -11.97 -0.87
N ASP A 273 -10.84 -11.21 -0.04
CA ASP A 273 -9.44 -10.87 -0.28
C ASP A 273 -8.55 -12.11 -0.27
N ALA A 274 -8.81 -13.10 0.60
CA ALA A 274 -8.06 -14.35 0.64
C ALA A 274 -8.22 -15.13 -0.68
N ARG A 275 -9.43 -15.16 -1.24
CA ARG A 275 -9.69 -15.76 -2.56
C ARG A 275 -8.96 -15.00 -3.67
N LEU A 276 -9.04 -13.67 -3.66
CA LEU A 276 -8.36 -12.79 -4.62
C LEU A 276 -6.84 -13.00 -4.60
N HIS A 277 -6.23 -13.04 -3.42
CA HIS A 277 -4.79 -13.27 -3.26
C HIS A 277 -4.39 -14.66 -3.72
N SER A 278 -5.15 -15.69 -3.34
CA SER A 278 -4.91 -17.07 -3.78
C SER A 278 -5.04 -17.24 -5.29
N GLU A 279 -5.99 -16.54 -5.91
CA GLU A 279 -6.14 -16.48 -7.37
C GLU A 279 -4.92 -15.83 -8.02
N ALA A 280 -4.46 -14.69 -7.50
CA ALA A 280 -3.29 -13.98 -8.01
C ALA A 280 -2.01 -14.82 -7.91
N LEU A 281 -1.84 -15.61 -6.85
CA LEU A 281 -0.73 -16.56 -6.72
C LEU A 281 -0.78 -17.72 -7.73
N ARG A 282 -1.98 -18.19 -8.10
CA ARG A 282 -2.13 -19.28 -9.09
C ARG A 282 -1.96 -18.79 -10.52
N ARG A 283 -2.42 -17.57 -10.82
CA ARG A 283 -2.32 -16.96 -12.13
C ARG A 283 -0.89 -16.43 -12.31
N ARG A 284 0.02 -17.26 -12.82
CA ARG A 284 1.17 -16.71 -13.54
C ARG A 284 0.60 -15.91 -14.70
N PRO A 285 0.90 -14.61 -14.87
CA PRO A 285 0.49 -13.88 -16.04
C PRO A 285 1.06 -14.62 -17.23
N THR A 286 0.18 -15.20 -18.04
CA THR A 286 0.59 -15.59 -19.38
C THR A 286 0.74 -14.26 -20.11
N PRO A 287 1.91 -13.91 -20.67
CA PRO A 287 2.02 -12.73 -21.51
C PRO A 287 0.87 -12.83 -22.52
N ALA A 288 0.04 -11.79 -22.64
CA ALA A 288 -1.04 -11.80 -23.60
C ALA A 288 -0.42 -12.19 -24.95
N ALA A 289 -0.81 -13.34 -25.49
CA ALA A 289 -0.35 -13.77 -26.80
C ALA A 289 -0.68 -12.63 -27.75
N THR A 290 0.35 -11.99 -28.28
CA THR A 290 0.24 -10.84 -29.17
C THR A 290 -0.47 -11.32 -30.43
N ALA A 291 -1.80 -11.29 -30.40
CA ALA A 291 -2.62 -11.29 -31.60
C ALA A 291 -2.47 -9.89 -32.23
N ARG A 292 -1.26 -9.62 -32.75
CA ARG A 292 -1.07 -8.61 -33.77
C ARG A 292 -1.67 -9.19 -35.04
N ALA A 293 -2.96 -8.97 -35.22
CA ALA A 293 -3.54 -9.03 -36.56
C ALA A 293 -2.81 -7.96 -37.38
N SER A 294 -1.93 -8.42 -38.27
CA SER A 294 -1.33 -7.63 -39.33
C SER A 294 -2.47 -7.03 -40.14
N VAL A 295 -2.79 -5.77 -39.92
CA VAL A 295 -3.51 -4.98 -40.92
C VAL A 295 -2.50 -4.71 -42.02
N GLN A 296 -2.50 -5.57 -43.04
CA GLN A 296 -1.98 -5.23 -44.36
C GLN A 296 -2.97 -4.24 -44.97
N THR A 297 -2.52 -3.00 -45.15
CA THR A 297 -3.02 -2.06 -46.15
C THR A 297 -1.81 -1.52 -46.89
#